data_AF-A0A7X5N1N6-F1
#
_entry.id   AF-A0A7X5N1N6-F1
#
_cell.length_a   1.000
_cell.length_b   1.000
_cell.length_c   1.000
_cell.angle_alpha   90.00
_cell.angle_beta   90.00
_cell.angle_gamma   90.00
#
_symmetry.space_group_name_H-M   'P 1'
#
loop_
_entity.id
_entity.type
_entity.pdbx_description
1 polymer ?
#
loop_
_entity_poly.entity_id
_entity_poly.type
_entity_poly.pdbx_seq_one_letter_code
_entity_poly.pdbx_strand_id
1 'polypeptide(L)'
;MDFSKSLTIAASGLKAQSGRMRIIAENIANADSAPQSPAAEPYRRKIPTFTSHLDRDTGASLVETGRVRRDQSAFRSKYDPGNPAADERGAVRMPNVNSLIENMDM
;
A
#
# COMPACT_ATOMS: atom_id res chain seq x y z
N MET A 1 32.73 14.84 10.17
CA MET A 1 31.47 14.31 10.76
C MET A 1 30.29 14.41 9.80
N ASP A 2 30.34 15.22 8.73
CA ASP A 2 29.21 15.36 7.78
C ASP A 2 28.98 14.16 6.84
N PHE A 3 30.02 13.42 6.46
CA PHE A 3 29.86 12.27 5.57
C PHE A 3 29.02 11.15 6.21
N SER A 4 29.31 10.82 7.48
CA SER A 4 28.53 9.81 8.22
C SER A 4 27.07 10.23 8.36
N LYS A 5 26.82 11.52 8.60
CA LYS A 5 25.47 12.09 8.71
C LYS A 5 24.71 11.94 7.38
N SER A 6 25.32 12.31 6.26
CA SER A 6 24.73 12.14 4.93
C SER A 6 24.43 10.66 4.61
N LEU A 7 25.31 9.74 5.00
CA LEU A 7 25.08 8.31 4.81
C LEU A 7 23.88 7.80 5.63
N THR A 8 23.74 8.23 6.89
CA THR A 8 22.59 7.87 7.73
C THR A 8 21.28 8.40 7.12
N ILE A 9 21.27 9.64 6.63
CA ILE A 9 20.10 10.22 5.96
C ILE A 9 19.74 9.39 4.72
N ALA A 10 20.71 9.10 3.85
CA ALA A 10 20.50 8.29 2.65
C ALA A 10 19.99 6.87 3.00
N ALA A 11 20.56 6.24 4.03
CA ALA A 11 20.13 4.93 4.50
C ALA A 11 18.68 4.95 5.01
N SER A 12 18.27 6.00 5.74
CA SER A 12 16.88 6.16 6.19
C SER A 12 15.91 6.31 5.01
N GLY A 13 16.28 7.09 4.00
CA GLY A 13 15.52 7.26 2.76
C GLY A 13 15.36 5.95 1.98
N LEU A 14 16.45 5.19 1.82
CA LEU A 14 16.42 3.88 1.16
C LEU A 14 15.56 2.87 1.91
N LYS A 15 15.62 2.86 3.25
CA LYS A 15 14.78 1.99 4.08
C LYS A 15 13.30 2.36 3.94
N ALA A 16 12.97 3.65 3.99
CA ALA A 16 11.60 4.14 3.80
C ALA A 16 11.07 3.79 2.41
N GLN A 17 11.86 4.00 1.35
CA GLN A 17 11.49 3.66 -0.03
C GLN A 17 11.31 2.16 -0.21
N SER A 18 12.19 1.32 0.36
CA SER A 18 11.99 -0.14 0.37
C SER A 18 10.67 -0.54 1.04
N GLY A 19 10.28 0.20 2.09
CA GLY A 19 8.98 0.05 2.74
C GLY A 19 7.80 0.40 1.83
N ARG A 20 7.90 1.51 1.11
CA ARG A 20 6.91 1.93 0.10
C ARG A 20 6.72 0.83 -0.95
N MET A 21 7.82 0.37 -1.53
CA MET A 21 7.83 -0.65 -2.59
C MET A 21 7.17 -1.95 -2.15
N ARG A 22 7.40 -2.38 -0.90
CA ARG A 22 6.76 -3.58 -0.35
C ARG A 22 5.24 -3.44 -0.27
N ILE A 23 4.74 -2.27 0.13
CA ILE A 23 3.30 -2.01 0.25
C ILE A 23 2.66 -1.95 -1.15
N ILE A 24 3.32 -1.29 -2.09
CA ILE A 24 2.88 -1.23 -3.49
C ILE A 24 2.84 -2.63 -4.11
N ALA A 25 3.89 -3.43 -3.91
CA ALA A 25 3.93 -4.81 -4.37
C ALA A 25 2.80 -5.66 -3.76
N GLU A 26 2.50 -5.47 -2.47
CA GLU A 26 1.36 -6.13 -1.83
C GLU A 26 0.02 -5.69 -2.44
N ASN A 27 -0.16 -4.41 -2.73
CA ASN A 27 -1.36 -3.91 -3.40
C ASN A 27 -1.53 -4.54 -4.79
N ILE A 28 -0.49 -4.52 -5.62
CA ILE A 28 -0.50 -5.11 -6.96
C ILE A 28 -0.81 -6.60 -6.90
N ALA A 29 -0.15 -7.34 -6.01
CA ALA A 29 -0.35 -8.78 -5.86
C ALA A 29 -1.80 -9.14 -5.48
N ASN A 30 -2.49 -8.26 -4.75
CA ASN A 30 -3.87 -8.47 -4.32
C ASN A 30 -4.90 -7.71 -5.17
N ALA A 31 -4.51 -7.05 -6.27
CA ALA A 31 -5.40 -6.16 -7.02
C ALA A 31 -6.60 -6.89 -7.66
N ASP A 32 -6.41 -8.16 -8.01
CA ASP A 32 -7.41 -9.00 -8.67
C ASP A 32 -7.89 -10.17 -7.80
N SER A 33 -7.57 -10.15 -6.50
CA SER A 33 -8.02 -11.18 -5.56
C SER A 33 -9.50 -11.02 -5.25
N ALA A 34 -10.33 -11.82 -5.90
CA ALA A 34 -11.75 -11.91 -5.58
C ALA A 34 -11.95 -12.50 -4.16
N PRO A 35 -12.94 -11.99 -3.39
CA PRO A 35 -13.33 -12.59 -2.12
C PRO A 35 -13.80 -14.05 -2.31
N GLN A 36 -13.80 -14.83 -1.23
CA GLN A 36 -14.23 -16.24 -1.27
C GLN A 36 -15.75 -16.41 -1.14
N SER A 37 -16.45 -15.37 -0.68
CA SER A 37 -17.90 -15.37 -0.52
C SER A 37 -18.45 -13.94 -0.65
N PRO A 38 -19.76 -13.76 -0.91
CA PRO A 38 -20.36 -12.44 -1.09
C PRO A 38 -20.28 -11.55 0.16
N ALA A 39 -20.19 -12.18 1.35
CA ALA A 39 -20.09 -11.50 2.63
C ALA A 39 -18.65 -11.11 3.00
N ALA A 40 -17.63 -11.67 2.33
CA ALA A 40 -16.23 -11.39 2.64
C ALA A 40 -15.83 -10.01 2.10
N GLU A 41 -15.10 -9.23 2.91
CA GLU A 41 -14.58 -7.95 2.46
C GLU A 41 -13.36 -8.17 1.53
N PRO A 42 -13.33 -7.56 0.33
CA PRO A 42 -12.18 -7.65 -0.55
C PRO A 42 -10.93 -7.04 0.06
N TYR A 43 -9.76 -7.34 -0.51
CA TYR A 43 -8.53 -6.66 -0.14
C TYR A 43 -8.70 -5.15 -0.29
N ARG A 44 -8.39 -4.41 0.78
CA ARG A 44 -8.45 -2.94 0.79
C ARG A 44 -7.06 -2.36 0.63
N ARG A 45 -6.90 -1.53 -0.40
CA ARG A 45 -5.65 -0.85 -0.75
C ARG A 45 -4.98 -0.24 0.48
N LYS A 46 -3.68 -0.49 0.61
CA LYS A 46 -2.82 0.05 1.65
C LYS A 46 -2.10 1.29 1.11
N ILE A 47 -2.10 2.37 1.91
CA ILE A 47 -1.43 3.62 1.57
C ILE A 47 -0.17 3.73 2.46
N PRO A 48 1.04 3.71 1.88
CA PRO A 48 2.26 3.95 2.63
C PRO A 48 2.26 5.38 3.17
N THR A 49 2.68 5.56 4.42
CA THR A 49 2.87 6.89 5.01
C THR A 49 4.28 7.01 5.55
N PHE A 50 4.72 8.24 5.83
CA PHE A 50 6.05 8.53 6.32
C PHE A 50 5.99 9.58 7.41
N THR A 51 6.97 9.53 8.31
CA THR A 51 7.21 10.54 9.32
C THR A 51 8.67 10.92 9.29
N SER A 52 8.96 12.20 9.45
CA SER A 52 10.33 12.69 9.63
C SER A 52 10.57 13.12 11.07
N HIS A 53 11.80 12.95 11.53
CA HIS A 53 12.23 13.42 12.84
C HIS A 53 13.71 13.84 12.80
N LEU A 54 14.07 14.74 13.70
CA LEU A 54 15.46 15.11 13.94
C LEU A 54 16.06 14.16 14.97
N ASP A 55 17.04 13.37 14.56
CA ASP A 55 17.89 12.64 15.48
C ASP A 55 18.75 13.65 16.26
N ARG A 56 18.58 13.68 17.58
CA ARG A 56 19.22 14.67 18.45
C ARG A 56 20.70 14.39 18.68
N ASP A 57 21.12 13.14 18.54
CA ASP A 57 22.52 12.75 18.80
C ASP A 57 23.40 13.07 17.59
N THR A 58 22.87 12.86 16.38
CA THR A 58 23.59 13.09 15.13
C THR A 58 23.23 14.40 14.44
N GLY A 59 22.15 15.06 14.89
CA GLY A 59 21.56 16.22 14.23
C GLY A 59 21.02 15.91 12.82
N ALA A 60 20.83 14.63 12.47
CA ALA A 60 20.36 14.19 11.16
C ALA A 60 18.84 14.25 11.06
N SER A 61 18.32 14.73 9.93
CA SER A 61 16.88 14.64 9.63
C SER A 61 16.62 13.30 8.96
N LEU A 62 15.94 12.41 9.66
CA LEU A 62 15.67 11.04 9.21
C LEU A 62 14.21 10.89 8.80
N VAL A 63 13.97 9.96 7.89
CA VAL A 63 12.62 9.55 7.49
C VAL A 63 12.38 8.10 7.87
N GLU A 64 11.17 7.83 8.36
CA GLU A 64 10.73 6.49 8.72
C GLU A 64 9.38 6.19 8.09
N THR A 65 9.10 4.90 7.88
CA THR A 65 7.77 4.46 7.47
C THR A 65 6.79 4.68 8.62
N GLY A 66 5.73 5.43 8.34
CA GLY A 66 4.62 5.65 9.26
C GLY A 66 3.63 4.48 9.28
N ARG A 67 2.51 4.66 9.98
CA ARG A 67 1.42 3.68 9.98
C ARG A 67 0.80 3.57 8.60
N VAL A 68 0.71 2.36 8.09
CA VAL A 68 -0.01 2.06 6.85
C VAL A 68 -1.48 2.40 7.03
N ARG A 69 -2.02 3.22 6.12
CA ARG A 69 -3.44 3.57 6.12
C ARG A 69 -4.21 2.70 5.14
N ARG A 70 -5.52 2.58 5.35
CA ARG A 70 -6.43 1.91 4.41
C ARG A 70 -7.18 2.94 3.58
N ASP A 71 -7.24 2.72 2.28
CA ASP A 71 -8.00 3.55 1.36
C ASP A 71 -9.52 3.38 1.62
N GLN A 72 -10.21 4.47 1.94
CA GLN A 72 -11.64 4.50 2.28
C GLN A 72 -12.55 4.65 1.05
N SER A 73 -11.98 4.73 -0.15
CA SER A 73 -12.77 4.69 -1.39
C SER A 73 -13.58 3.39 -1.49
N ALA A 74 -14.64 3.47 -2.30
CA ALA A 74 -15.50 2.32 -2.56
C ALA A 74 -14.72 1.20 -3.27
N PHE A 75 -15.13 -0.04 -3.00
CA PHE A 75 -14.66 -1.19 -3.77
C PHE A 75 -15.14 -1.13 -5.21
N ARG A 76 -14.38 -1.75 -6.10
CA ARG A 76 -14.81 -1.91 -7.49
C ARG A 76 -15.88 -2.99 -7.54
N SER A 77 -16.84 -2.85 -8.45
CA SER A 77 -17.83 -3.89 -8.72
C SER A 77 -17.55 -4.47 -10.11
N LYS A 78 -17.55 -5.79 -10.22
CA LYS A 78 -17.35 -6.52 -11.48
C LYS A 78 -18.49 -7.51 -11.67
N TYR A 79 -19.12 -7.49 -12.83
CA TYR A 79 -20.14 -8.49 -13.16
C TYR A 79 -19.48 -9.82 -13.50
N ASP A 80 -19.76 -10.86 -12.72
CA ASP A 80 -19.23 -12.21 -12.86
C ASP A 80 -20.16 -13.22 -12.15
N PRO A 81 -21.31 -13.57 -12.76
CA PRO A 81 -22.36 -14.37 -12.11
C PRO A 81 -21.97 -15.82 -11.82
N GLY A 82 -20.89 -16.34 -12.43
CA GLY A 82 -20.36 -17.67 -12.15
C GLY A 82 -19.42 -17.71 -10.95
N ASN A 83 -19.14 -16.56 -10.33
CA ASN A 83 -18.22 -16.45 -9.22
C ASN A 83 -18.89 -16.86 -7.90
N PRO A 84 -18.25 -17.68 -7.04
CA PRO A 84 -18.77 -18.02 -5.72
C PRO A 84 -19.02 -16.82 -4.80
N ALA A 85 -18.35 -15.69 -5.06
CA ALA A 85 -18.50 -14.46 -4.31
C ALA A 85 -19.45 -13.44 -4.95
N ALA A 86 -20.17 -13.83 -6.01
CA ALA A 86 -21.19 -12.97 -6.61
C ALA A 86 -22.40 -12.80 -5.70
N ASP A 87 -22.95 -11.60 -5.66
CA ASP A 87 -24.22 -11.32 -5.01
C ASP A 87 -25.42 -11.83 -5.84
N GLU A 88 -26.64 -11.60 -5.34
CA GLU A 88 -27.89 -12.00 -6.02
C GLU A 88 -28.05 -11.43 -7.44
N ARG A 89 -27.30 -10.36 -7.77
CA ARG A 89 -27.32 -9.70 -9.09
C ARG A 89 -26.16 -10.15 -9.97
N GLY A 90 -25.34 -11.10 -9.53
CA GLY A 90 -24.17 -11.57 -10.26
C GLY A 90 -22.96 -10.62 -10.16
N ALA A 91 -22.96 -9.68 -9.22
CA ALA A 91 -21.88 -8.72 -9.05
C ALA A 91 -20.91 -9.15 -7.94
N VAL A 92 -19.61 -9.03 -8.22
CA VAL A 92 -18.52 -9.35 -7.29
C VAL A 92 -17.86 -8.06 -6.85
N ARG A 93 -17.69 -7.89 -5.54
CA ARG A 93 -16.91 -6.80 -4.96
C ARG A 93 -15.43 -7.11 -5.11
N MET A 94 -14.70 -6.24 -5.78
CA MET A 94 -13.27 -6.37 -6.08
C MET A 94 -12.45 -5.34 -5.29
N PRO A 95 -11.16 -5.63 -5.01
CA PRO A 95 -10.24 -4.71 -4.36
C PRO A 95 -10.23 -3.32 -5.00
N ASN A 96 -10.14 -2.27 -4.17
CA ASN A 96 -10.02 -0.87 -4.60
C ASN A 96 -8.57 -0.49 -4.95
N VAL A 97 -7.87 -1.39 -5.62
CA VAL A 97 -6.49 -1.17 -6.10
C VAL A 97 -6.53 -0.91 -7.60
N ASN A 98 -5.77 0.08 -8.05
CA ASN A 98 -5.52 0.31 -9.47
C ASN A 98 -4.05 0.01 -9.76
N SER A 99 -3.78 -1.13 -10.39
CA SER A 99 -2.42 -1.59 -10.68
C SER A 99 -1.63 -0.61 -11.56
N LEU A 100 -2.28 0.17 -12.43
CA LEU A 100 -1.58 1.19 -13.23
C LEU A 100 -1.05 2.32 -12.35
N ILE A 101 -1.87 2.78 -11.40
CA ILE A 101 -1.46 3.82 -10.45
C ILE A 101 -0.35 3.28 -9.54
N GLU A 102 -0.50 2.07 -9.00
CA GLU A 102 0.52 1.44 -8.14
C GLU A 102 1.86 1.26 -8.88
N ASN A 103 1.84 0.87 -10.16
CA ASN A 103 3.06 0.76 -10.96
C ASN A 103 3.72 2.13 -11.23
N MET A 104 2.94 3.22 -11.35
CA MET A 104 3.48 4.58 -11.47
C MET A 104 4.01 5.12 -10.13
N ASP A 105 3.48 4.61 -9.01
CA ASP A 105 3.89 5.01 -7.66
C ASP A 105 5.16 4.30 -7.16
N MET A 106 5.70 3.34 -7.91
CA MET A 106 7.00 2.69 -7.63
C MET A 106 8.16 3.69 -7.78
#